data_AF-A0A9P9T010-F1
#
_entry.id   AF-A0A9P9T010-F1
#
_cell.length_a   1.000
_cell.length_b   1.000
_cell.length_c   1.000
_cell.angle_alpha   90.00
_cell.angle_beta   90.00
_cell.angle_gamma   90.00
#
_symmetry.space_group_name_H-M   'P 1'
#
loop_
_entity.id
_entity.type
_entity.pdbx_description
1 polymer ?
#
loop_
_entity_poly.entity_id
_entity_poly.type
_entity_poly.pdbx_seq_one_letter_code
_entity_poly.pdbx_strand_id
1 'polypeptide(L)'
;MASGKSGPVFQALTAAMNSGPAQHRGDAFHRPRQQDYFYPTESGTWTSTSTTQTPAVTYSEPLINPKVIRLISWNIDVLVPFAEERMSAALQYLEKLVTSTPADVPVVLFLQEMGISDLEQIRDSKWIHERFNITELDGRHWLSPFYGTTTLIDRRLHIKSVFRVPWISKFDRDGLFVDVALSGKESLDKEEKVLRLCNTHLESLVADPPVRPLQLSSASKYLQQAEVACALLAGDLNAIQPFDQSLHSENNLKDTYLALGGEENSDNGYTWGYQVPRMDKILFRGNVQPRKFERIGMGVKVADEHRKAVIEAGEQEWVTDHYGVVGDFELDEAWTLQSGDKNGASARSKLS
;
A
#
# COMPACT_ATOMS: atom_id res chain seq x y z
N MET A 1 12.15 -12.42 -35.52
CA MET A 1 12.37 -13.32 -34.36
C MET A 1 13.48 -12.74 -33.50
N ALA A 2 13.18 -11.74 -32.69
CA ALA A 2 14.10 -11.31 -31.64
C ALA A 2 13.85 -12.24 -30.44
N SER A 3 14.77 -13.17 -30.20
CA SER A 3 14.79 -13.90 -28.93
C SER A 3 15.16 -12.88 -27.84
N GLY A 4 14.13 -12.22 -27.29
CA GLY A 4 14.29 -11.25 -26.22
C GLY A 4 14.94 -11.93 -25.03
N LYS A 5 16.14 -11.47 -24.66
CA LYS A 5 16.74 -11.87 -23.38
C LYS A 5 15.74 -11.47 -22.30
N SER A 6 15.31 -12.43 -21.47
CA SER A 6 14.42 -12.16 -20.35
C SER A 6 14.97 -11.03 -19.50
N GLY A 7 14.14 -10.05 -19.12
CA GLY A 7 14.56 -8.88 -18.34
C GLY A 7 15.17 -9.25 -16.98
N PRO A 8 15.92 -8.34 -16.33
CA PRO A 8 16.58 -8.59 -15.05
C PRO A 8 15.65 -9.12 -13.96
N VAL A 9 14.41 -8.61 -13.90
CA VAL A 9 13.40 -9.04 -12.92
C VAL A 9 13.03 -10.50 -13.10
N PHE A 10 12.74 -10.91 -14.34
CA PHE A 10 12.40 -12.30 -14.66
C PHE A 10 13.55 -13.26 -14.34
N GLN A 11 14.80 -12.85 -14.59
CA GLN A 11 15.98 -13.64 -14.25
C GLN A 11 16.10 -13.81 -12.72
N ALA A 12 15.89 -12.75 -11.95
CA ALA A 12 15.93 -12.79 -10.49
C ALA A 12 14.83 -13.70 -9.91
N LEU A 13 13.60 -13.62 -10.43
CA LEU A 13 12.52 -14.53 -10.04
C LEU A 13 12.83 -15.98 -10.42
N THR A 14 13.39 -16.22 -11.60
CA THR A 14 13.81 -17.56 -12.02
C THR A 14 14.88 -18.13 -11.09
N ALA A 15 15.86 -17.32 -10.69
CA ALA A 15 16.84 -17.72 -9.71
C ALA A 15 16.21 -18.01 -8.34
N ALA A 16 15.28 -17.17 -7.86
CA ALA A 16 14.56 -17.37 -6.61
C ALA A 16 13.75 -18.68 -6.61
N MET A 17 13.04 -18.98 -7.70
CA MET A 17 12.30 -20.24 -7.87
C MET A 17 13.20 -21.48 -7.74
N ASN A 18 14.43 -21.39 -8.24
CA ASN A 18 15.40 -22.48 -8.23
C ASN A 18 16.24 -22.56 -6.94
N SER A 19 16.08 -21.64 -5.98
CA SER A 19 16.95 -21.53 -4.80
C SER A 19 16.59 -22.45 -3.62
N GLY A 20 15.63 -23.38 -3.79
CA GLY A 20 15.10 -24.21 -2.71
C GLY A 20 14.04 -23.48 -1.87
N PRO A 21 13.58 -24.02 -0.72
CA PRO A 21 12.51 -23.42 0.10
C PRO A 21 12.95 -22.09 0.75
N ALA A 22 12.00 -21.23 1.08
CA ALA A 22 12.28 -19.97 1.78
C ALA A 22 13.04 -20.24 3.08
N GLN A 23 14.12 -19.50 3.31
CA GLN A 23 14.98 -19.67 4.48
C GLN A 23 14.79 -18.53 5.46
N HIS A 24 14.76 -18.85 6.75
CA HIS A 24 14.84 -17.86 7.81
C HIS A 24 16.27 -17.29 7.87
N ARG A 25 16.43 -15.98 7.67
CA ARG A 25 17.76 -15.32 7.57
C ARG A 25 18.29 -14.82 8.93
N GLY A 26 17.80 -15.42 10.02
CA GLY A 26 18.12 -15.06 11.41
C GLY A 26 17.22 -13.95 11.95
N ASP A 27 16.96 -13.96 13.27
CA ASP A 27 15.98 -13.07 13.91
C ASP A 27 16.25 -11.59 13.64
N ALA A 28 17.53 -11.20 13.60
CA ALA A 28 17.95 -9.83 13.36
C ALA A 28 17.51 -9.32 11.97
N PHE A 29 17.49 -10.18 10.95
CA PHE A 29 17.08 -9.81 9.60
C PHE A 29 15.59 -9.43 9.54
N HIS A 30 14.76 -10.13 10.32
CA HIS A 30 13.30 -9.99 10.37
C HIS A 30 12.82 -8.95 11.40
N ARG A 31 13.74 -8.14 11.97
CA ARG A 31 13.38 -7.02 12.84
C ARG A 31 12.84 -5.83 12.02
N PRO A 32 11.97 -5.00 12.62
CA PRO A 32 11.53 -3.76 12.00
C PRO A 32 12.69 -2.84 11.66
N ARG A 33 12.63 -2.23 10.48
CA ARG A 33 13.58 -1.25 9.96
C ARG A 33 12.84 0.07 9.82
N GLN A 34 13.15 1.04 10.66
CA GLN A 34 12.60 2.39 10.52
C GLN A 34 13.12 3.01 9.21
N GLN A 35 12.26 3.75 8.53
CA GLN A 35 12.64 4.54 7.36
C GLN A 35 11.95 5.90 7.39
N ASP A 36 12.52 6.84 6.66
CA ASP A 36 11.90 8.13 6.43
C ASP A 36 10.72 8.01 5.45
N TYR A 37 9.89 9.05 5.41
CA TYR A 37 9.01 9.33 4.30
C TYR A 37 9.37 10.69 3.68
N PHE A 38 8.84 10.93 2.49
CA PHE A 38 9.14 12.11 1.70
C PHE A 38 7.88 12.96 1.53
N TYR A 39 8.05 14.25 1.73
CA TYR A 39 7.00 15.24 1.52
C TYR A 39 7.42 16.22 0.42
N PRO A 40 6.47 16.72 -0.37
CA PRO A 40 6.74 17.69 -1.41
C PRO A 40 6.96 19.09 -0.82
N THR A 41 7.96 19.81 -1.32
CA THR A 41 8.18 21.23 -0.99
C THR A 41 7.45 22.13 -1.98
N GLU A 42 7.27 23.41 -1.63
CA GLU A 42 6.70 24.41 -2.55
C GLU A 42 7.49 24.53 -3.86
N SER A 43 8.78 24.22 -3.84
CA SER A 43 9.67 24.30 -5.00
C SER A 43 9.54 23.12 -5.98
N GLY A 44 8.67 22.14 -5.70
CA GLY A 44 8.52 20.96 -6.55
C GLY A 44 9.50 19.82 -6.20
N THR A 45 10.24 19.93 -5.09
CA THR A 45 11.26 18.94 -4.70
C THR A 45 10.78 18.09 -3.53
N TRP A 46 11.23 16.84 -3.46
CA TRP A 46 10.94 15.92 -2.37
C TRP A 46 11.96 16.07 -1.24
N THR A 47 11.49 16.25 0.00
CA THR A 47 12.34 16.31 1.19
C THR A 47 12.04 15.14 2.11
N SER A 48 13.09 14.52 2.64
CA SER A 48 12.98 13.44 3.62
C SER A 48 12.63 14.02 5.00
N THR A 49 11.71 13.39 5.71
CA THR A 49 11.51 13.64 7.14
C THR A 49 11.55 12.35 7.91
N SER A 50 12.29 12.38 9.01
CA SER A 50 12.21 11.35 10.02
C SER A 50 10.87 11.45 10.74
N THR A 51 10.36 10.31 11.18
CA THR A 51 9.05 10.04 11.79
C THR A 51 8.63 10.90 13.00
N THR A 52 9.42 11.91 13.40
CA THR A 52 9.17 12.79 14.55
C THR A 52 8.89 14.25 14.19
N GLN A 53 9.07 14.66 12.93
CA GLN A 53 8.88 16.06 12.52
C GLN A 53 7.74 16.18 11.52
N THR A 54 6.66 16.85 11.93
CA THR A 54 5.55 17.23 11.05
C THR A 54 6.04 18.31 10.09
N PRO A 55 6.02 18.07 8.77
CA PRO A 55 6.31 19.11 7.80
C PRO A 55 5.31 20.26 7.98
N ALA A 56 5.79 21.50 7.89
CA ALA A 56 4.91 22.66 7.88
C ALA A 56 3.94 22.56 6.69
N VAL A 57 2.64 22.71 6.94
CA VAL A 57 1.62 22.69 5.89
C VAL A 57 1.83 23.90 4.97
N THR A 58 2.24 23.64 3.73
CA THR A 58 2.55 24.66 2.72
C THR A 58 1.34 25.05 1.86
N TYR A 59 0.18 24.40 2.01
CA TYR A 59 -1.01 24.65 1.20
C TYR A 59 -2.27 24.81 2.05
N SER A 60 -3.22 25.67 1.60
CA SER A 60 -4.55 25.76 2.22
C SER A 60 -5.37 24.54 1.83
N GLU A 61 -5.22 23.45 2.57
CA GLU A 61 -5.91 22.20 2.26
C GLU A 61 -7.32 22.17 2.84
N PRO A 62 -8.29 21.56 2.12
CA PRO A 62 -9.62 21.34 2.65
C PRO A 62 -9.55 20.46 3.89
N LEU A 63 -10.39 20.76 4.88
CA LEU A 63 -10.48 19.97 6.10
C LEU A 63 -10.82 18.52 5.77
N ILE A 64 -10.14 17.59 6.43
CA ILE A 64 -10.47 16.16 6.34
C ILE A 64 -11.68 15.84 7.22
N ASN A 65 -12.43 14.82 6.79
CA ASN A 65 -13.33 14.08 7.62
C ASN A 65 -12.49 13.40 8.71
N PRO A 66 -12.76 13.69 9.99
CA PRO A 66 -11.92 13.18 11.06
C PRO A 66 -12.15 11.68 11.32
N LYS A 67 -13.13 11.04 10.69
CA LYS A 67 -13.53 9.66 10.99
C LYS A 67 -13.41 8.71 9.82
N VAL A 68 -13.39 9.19 8.59
CA VAL A 68 -13.38 8.31 7.41
C VAL A 68 -12.02 8.36 6.74
N ILE A 69 -11.53 7.20 6.29
CA ILE A 69 -10.35 7.07 5.43
C ILE A 69 -10.66 6.12 4.28
N ARG A 70 -10.17 6.47 3.08
CA ARG A 70 -10.20 5.59 1.92
C ARG A 70 -8.85 4.92 1.73
N LEU A 71 -8.84 3.60 1.60
CA LEU A 71 -7.66 2.82 1.24
C LEU A 71 -7.85 2.24 -0.17
N ILE A 72 -6.90 2.49 -1.05
CA ILE A 72 -6.79 1.87 -2.37
C ILE A 72 -5.56 0.96 -2.36
N SER A 73 -5.67 -0.25 -2.89
CA SER A 73 -4.54 -1.14 -3.09
C SER A 73 -4.53 -1.71 -4.50
N TRP A 74 -3.36 -1.74 -5.15
CA TRP A 74 -3.21 -2.27 -6.49
C TRP A 74 -1.80 -2.80 -6.76
N ASN A 75 -1.69 -4.06 -7.19
CA ASN A 75 -0.48 -4.60 -7.80
C ASN A 75 -0.38 -4.06 -9.24
N ILE A 76 0.78 -3.53 -9.62
CA ILE A 76 1.01 -2.85 -10.92
C ILE A 76 1.74 -3.75 -11.94
N ASP A 77 2.13 -4.96 -11.56
CA ASP A 77 2.81 -5.95 -12.42
C ASP A 77 4.12 -5.43 -13.04
N VAL A 78 5.23 -5.64 -12.32
CA VAL A 78 6.58 -5.24 -12.77
C VAL A 78 7.15 -6.19 -13.84
N LEU A 79 6.47 -7.30 -14.14
CA LEU A 79 7.01 -8.40 -14.94
C LEU A 79 6.77 -8.23 -16.43
N VAL A 80 5.80 -7.39 -16.80
CA VAL A 80 5.44 -7.15 -18.19
C VAL A 80 6.23 -5.97 -18.81
N PRO A 81 6.59 -6.05 -20.10
CA PRO A 81 7.20 -4.93 -20.82
C PRO A 81 6.30 -3.70 -20.88
N PHE A 82 6.86 -2.56 -21.32
CA PHE A 82 6.15 -1.26 -21.39
C PHE A 82 5.75 -0.70 -20.01
N ALA A 83 6.64 -0.88 -19.02
CA ALA A 83 6.40 -0.45 -17.64
C ALA A 83 6.03 1.05 -17.56
N GLU A 84 6.75 1.91 -18.30
CA GLU A 84 6.50 3.35 -18.29
C GLU A 84 5.09 3.69 -18.81
N GLU A 85 4.70 3.13 -19.95
CA GLU A 85 3.41 3.36 -20.57
C GLU A 85 2.24 2.81 -19.73
N ARG A 86 2.44 1.64 -19.11
CA ARG A 86 1.46 1.01 -18.21
C ARG A 86 1.27 1.84 -16.96
N MET A 87 2.36 2.24 -16.30
CA MET A 87 2.30 3.03 -15.09
C MET A 87 1.73 4.43 -15.35
N SER A 88 2.04 5.07 -16.48
CA SER A 88 1.43 6.33 -16.88
C SER A 88 -0.10 6.22 -16.98
N ALA A 89 -0.60 5.18 -17.64
CA ALA A 89 -2.04 4.92 -17.73
C ALA A 89 -2.67 4.56 -16.37
N ALA A 90 -1.98 3.80 -15.53
CA ALA A 90 -2.40 3.48 -14.17
C ALA A 90 -2.52 4.75 -13.31
N LEU A 91 -1.53 5.65 -13.36
CA LEU A 91 -1.54 6.93 -12.64
C LEU A 91 -2.69 7.83 -13.09
N GLN A 92 -2.98 7.90 -14.40
CA GLN A 92 -4.12 8.66 -14.92
C GLN A 92 -5.46 8.09 -14.42
N TYR A 93 -5.58 6.77 -14.30
CA TYR A 93 -6.75 6.13 -13.73
C TYR A 93 -6.89 6.44 -12.23
N LEU A 94 -5.80 6.29 -11.48
CA LEU A 94 -5.76 6.59 -10.04
C LEU A 94 -6.07 8.06 -9.76
N GLU A 95 -5.59 8.99 -10.58
CA GLU A 95 -5.91 10.42 -10.48
C GLU A 95 -7.41 10.67 -10.58
N LYS A 96 -8.10 10.03 -11.52
CA LYS A 96 -9.56 10.15 -11.67
C LYS A 96 -10.30 9.58 -10.45
N LEU A 97 -9.86 8.45 -9.92
CA LEU A 97 -10.45 7.82 -8.73
C LEU A 97 -10.23 8.70 -7.48
N VAL A 98 -9.04 9.27 -7.35
CA VAL A 98 -8.68 10.19 -6.27
C VAL A 98 -9.47 11.49 -6.37
N THR A 99 -9.57 12.09 -7.56
CA THR A 99 -10.27 13.36 -7.79
C THR A 99 -11.78 13.22 -7.62
N SER A 100 -12.35 12.03 -7.91
CA SER A 100 -13.76 11.72 -7.68
C SER A 100 -14.08 11.33 -6.23
N THR A 101 -13.06 11.16 -5.37
CA THR A 101 -13.26 10.96 -3.94
C THR A 101 -13.72 12.26 -3.29
N PRO A 102 -14.70 12.25 -2.37
CA PRO A 102 -15.10 13.45 -1.64
C PRO A 102 -13.90 14.17 -1.02
N ALA A 103 -13.86 15.50 -1.16
CA ALA A 103 -12.69 16.29 -0.80
C ALA A 103 -12.30 16.16 0.68
N ASP A 104 -13.26 15.89 1.57
CA ASP A 104 -13.03 15.66 2.99
C ASP A 104 -12.47 14.25 3.27
N VAL A 105 -12.64 13.26 2.40
CA VAL A 105 -12.12 11.90 2.66
C VAL A 105 -10.63 11.81 2.30
N PRO A 106 -9.72 11.62 3.28
CA PRO A 106 -8.31 11.35 3.02
C PRO A 106 -8.14 9.98 2.36
N VAL A 107 -7.15 9.88 1.46
CA VAL A 107 -6.87 8.65 0.69
C VAL A 107 -5.47 8.14 0.97
N VAL A 108 -5.33 6.83 1.11
CA VAL A 108 -4.04 6.14 1.10
C VAL A 108 -4.01 5.18 -0.08
N LEU A 109 -2.90 5.14 -0.82
CA LEU A 109 -2.68 4.18 -1.88
C LEU A 109 -1.54 3.23 -1.51
N PHE A 110 -1.80 1.94 -1.62
CA PHE A 110 -0.82 0.87 -1.55
C PHE A 110 -0.54 0.35 -2.95
N LEU A 111 0.71 0.41 -3.37
CA LEU A 111 1.12 -0.19 -4.64
C LEU A 111 2.13 -1.29 -4.39
N GLN A 112 1.99 -2.39 -5.13
CA GLN A 112 2.87 -3.55 -5.11
C GLN A 112 3.45 -3.79 -6.51
N GLU A 113 4.57 -4.51 -6.56
CA GLU A 113 5.32 -4.76 -7.79
C GLU A 113 5.66 -3.46 -8.54
N MET A 114 6.27 -2.54 -7.81
CA MET A 114 6.77 -1.29 -8.38
C MET A 114 8.18 -1.49 -8.91
N GLY A 115 8.47 -0.98 -10.11
CA GLY A 115 9.81 -0.80 -10.65
C GLY A 115 10.39 0.58 -10.34
N ILE A 116 11.66 0.80 -10.73
CA ILE A 116 12.36 2.09 -10.52
C ILE A 116 11.74 3.21 -11.37
N SER A 117 11.40 2.93 -12.63
CA SER A 117 10.71 3.87 -13.53
C SER A 117 9.33 4.29 -13.01
N ASP A 118 8.68 3.43 -12.23
CA ASP A 118 7.36 3.72 -11.67
C ASP A 118 7.47 4.70 -10.50
N LEU A 119 8.51 4.55 -9.66
CA LEU A 119 8.85 5.53 -8.62
C LEU A 119 9.22 6.89 -9.24
N GLU A 120 9.94 6.90 -10.37
CA GLU A 120 10.23 8.11 -11.13
C GLU A 120 8.96 8.84 -11.55
N GLN A 121 8.02 8.14 -12.20
CA GLN A 121 6.74 8.74 -12.60
C GLN A 121 5.88 9.19 -11.42
N ILE A 122 5.93 8.49 -10.28
CA ILE A 122 5.26 8.93 -9.04
C ILE A 122 5.83 10.27 -8.56
N ARG A 123 7.16 10.42 -8.55
CA ARG A 123 7.83 11.65 -8.10
C ARG A 123 7.54 12.83 -9.02
N ASP A 124 7.45 12.58 -10.32
CA ASP A 124 7.25 13.59 -11.35
C ASP A 124 5.77 13.93 -11.57
N SER A 125 4.86 13.13 -11.02
CA SER A 125 3.42 13.36 -11.11
C SER A 125 2.96 14.55 -10.28
N LYS A 126 2.43 15.56 -10.98
CA LYS A 126 1.92 16.79 -10.38
C LYS A 126 0.81 16.53 -9.35
N TRP A 127 -0.18 15.68 -9.65
CA TRP A 127 -1.29 15.43 -8.72
C TRP A 127 -0.83 14.66 -7.47
N ILE A 128 0.21 13.85 -7.59
CA ILE A 128 0.81 13.16 -6.44
C ILE A 128 1.53 14.17 -5.56
N HIS A 129 2.40 14.99 -6.15
CA HIS A 129 3.06 16.10 -5.46
C HIS A 129 2.04 17.06 -4.81
N GLU A 130 0.89 17.24 -5.44
CA GLU A 130 -0.21 18.10 -4.96
C GLU A 130 -1.09 17.48 -3.87
N ARG A 131 -0.93 16.21 -3.49
CA ARG A 131 -1.85 15.57 -2.54
C ARG A 131 -1.24 14.57 -1.58
N PHE A 132 -0.03 14.06 -1.84
CA PHE A 132 0.51 12.93 -1.10
C PHE A 132 1.92 13.17 -0.57
N ASN A 133 2.18 12.60 0.61
CA ASN A 133 3.50 12.16 1.02
C ASN A 133 3.76 10.77 0.43
N ILE A 134 5.02 10.42 0.16
CA ILE A 134 5.41 9.12 -0.38
C ILE A 134 6.43 8.44 0.54
N THR A 135 6.37 7.12 0.67
CA THR A 135 7.35 6.38 1.49
C THR A 135 8.65 6.06 0.76
N GLU A 136 8.64 6.06 -0.58
CA GLU A 136 9.78 5.68 -1.41
C GLU A 136 10.11 6.80 -2.39
N LEU A 137 11.29 7.38 -2.21
CA LEU A 137 11.91 8.18 -3.26
C LEU A 137 12.56 7.26 -4.30
N ASP A 138 13.21 6.18 -3.87
CA ASP A 138 13.87 5.18 -4.73
C ASP A 138 13.79 3.79 -4.09
N GLY A 139 14.37 2.78 -4.74
CA GLY A 139 14.33 1.38 -4.30
C GLY A 139 15.26 1.04 -3.12
N ARG A 140 15.94 1.99 -2.45
CA ARG A 140 16.97 1.67 -1.43
C ARG A 140 16.45 0.88 -0.22
N HIS A 141 15.16 0.99 0.09
CA HIS A 141 14.54 0.30 1.21
C HIS A 141 13.97 -1.08 0.84
N TRP A 142 13.88 -1.39 -0.46
CA TRP A 142 13.42 -2.67 -0.93
C TRP A 142 14.47 -3.75 -0.67
N LEU A 143 13.99 -4.96 -0.36
CA LEU A 143 14.86 -6.13 -0.22
C LEU A 143 15.37 -6.63 -1.57
N SER A 144 14.53 -6.53 -2.60
CA SER A 144 14.88 -6.80 -3.99
C SER A 144 15.38 -5.51 -4.66
N PRO A 145 16.47 -5.55 -5.46
CA PRO A 145 16.91 -4.39 -6.24
C PRO A 145 16.02 -4.12 -7.46
N PHE A 146 15.03 -4.97 -7.73
CA PHE A 146 14.25 -4.96 -8.95
C PHE A 146 12.80 -4.53 -8.76
N TYR A 147 12.24 -4.76 -7.56
CA TYR A 147 10.85 -4.45 -7.28
C TYR A 147 10.59 -4.26 -5.80
N GLY A 148 9.49 -3.60 -5.48
CA GLY A 148 8.99 -3.55 -4.11
C GLY A 148 7.62 -2.91 -4.00
N THR A 149 7.33 -2.41 -2.80
CA THR A 149 6.08 -1.75 -2.44
C THR A 149 6.30 -0.27 -2.19
N THR A 150 5.28 0.56 -2.41
CA THR A 150 5.27 1.97 -1.98
C THR A 150 3.90 2.35 -1.45
N THR A 151 3.87 3.33 -0.55
CA THR A 151 2.63 3.89 0.00
C THR A 151 2.59 5.39 -0.27
N LEU A 152 1.46 5.85 -0.82
CA LEU A 152 1.15 7.26 -0.98
C LEU A 152 0.11 7.62 0.08
N ILE A 153 0.43 8.59 0.94
CA ILE A 153 -0.40 8.98 2.08
C ILE A 153 -0.90 10.40 1.85
N ASP A 154 -2.21 10.62 1.89
CA ASP A 154 -2.78 11.96 1.83
C ASP A 154 -2.04 12.88 2.80
N ARG A 155 -1.45 13.97 2.28
CA ARG A 155 -0.51 14.79 3.05
C ARG A 155 -1.16 15.48 4.25
N ARG A 156 -2.49 15.54 4.27
CA ARG A 156 -3.29 16.06 5.39
C ARG A 156 -3.20 15.14 6.60
N LEU A 157 -2.82 13.87 6.46
CA LEU A 157 -2.69 12.93 7.56
C LEU A 157 -1.38 13.11 8.31
N HIS A 158 -1.43 13.13 9.64
CA HIS A 158 -0.24 13.20 10.47
C HIS A 158 0.41 11.80 10.58
N ILE A 159 1.54 11.62 9.90
CA ILE A 159 2.35 10.40 9.94
C ILE A 159 3.22 10.41 11.20
N LYS A 160 3.11 9.36 12.03
CA LYS A 160 3.91 9.14 13.26
C LYS A 160 5.09 8.22 13.04
N SER A 161 4.97 7.24 12.15
CA SER A 161 6.06 6.32 11.88
C SER A 161 5.93 5.66 10.51
N VAL A 162 7.07 5.28 9.93
CA VAL A 162 7.15 4.42 8.76
C VAL A 162 8.24 3.40 9.01
N PHE A 163 7.92 2.12 8.82
CA PHE A 163 8.89 1.05 9.01
C PHE A 163 8.57 -0.15 8.14
N ARG A 164 9.60 -0.93 7.80
CA ARG A 164 9.47 -2.19 7.06
C ARG A 164 9.80 -3.37 7.94
N VAL A 165 9.07 -4.47 7.75
CA VAL A 165 9.41 -5.75 8.38
C VAL A 165 9.63 -6.81 7.30
N PRO A 166 10.87 -7.29 7.12
CA PRO A 166 11.20 -8.37 6.19
C PRO A 166 10.54 -9.68 6.59
N TRP A 167 9.88 -10.33 5.63
CA TRP A 167 9.30 -11.64 5.82
C TRP A 167 10.30 -12.77 5.58
N ILE A 168 9.99 -13.96 6.11
CA ILE A 168 10.56 -15.19 5.54
C ILE A 168 10.01 -15.27 4.12
N SER A 169 10.90 -15.24 3.12
CA SER A 169 10.48 -15.18 1.73
C SER A 169 11.59 -15.61 0.76
N LYS A 170 11.18 -16.22 -0.36
CA LYS A 170 12.03 -16.41 -1.56
C LYS A 170 12.07 -15.17 -2.44
N PHE A 171 10.95 -14.44 -2.49
CA PHE A 171 10.74 -13.28 -3.36
C PHE A 171 10.96 -11.96 -2.60
N ASP A 172 11.83 -11.98 -1.59
CA ASP A 172 12.23 -10.79 -0.84
C ASP A 172 11.04 -9.92 -0.40
N ARG A 173 9.96 -10.58 0.07
CA ARG A 173 8.73 -9.94 0.51
C ARG A 173 8.88 -9.28 1.89
N ASP A 174 8.15 -8.19 2.10
CA ASP A 174 8.09 -7.45 3.36
C ASP A 174 6.70 -6.83 3.60
N GLY A 175 6.51 -6.29 4.81
CA GLY A 175 5.40 -5.41 5.14
C GLY A 175 5.89 -3.99 5.33
N LEU A 176 5.37 -3.06 4.55
CA LEU A 176 5.58 -1.62 4.71
C LEU A 176 4.47 -1.07 5.60
N PHE A 177 4.85 -0.62 6.80
CA PHE A 177 3.94 -0.08 7.80
C PHE A 177 4.01 1.44 7.85
N VAL A 178 2.84 2.06 8.00
CA VAL A 178 2.69 3.50 8.26
C VAL A 178 1.73 3.70 9.43
N ASP A 179 2.17 4.45 10.43
CA ASP A 179 1.33 4.86 11.55
C ASP A 179 0.78 6.27 11.32
N VAL A 180 -0.55 6.39 11.31
CA VAL A 180 -1.26 7.67 11.28
C VAL A 180 -1.77 7.99 12.68
N ALA A 181 -1.49 9.19 13.17
CA ALA A 181 -1.89 9.57 14.53
C ALA A 181 -3.42 9.69 14.70
N LEU A 182 -3.89 9.28 15.86
CA LEU A 182 -5.28 9.42 16.29
C LEU A 182 -5.40 10.31 17.53
N SER A 183 -6.46 11.11 17.59
CA SER A 183 -6.90 11.81 18.80
C SER A 183 -8.06 11.06 19.45
N GLY A 184 -7.99 10.83 20.76
CA GLY A 184 -9.06 10.22 21.55
C GLY A 184 -9.94 11.26 22.24
N LYS A 185 -11.25 11.01 22.36
CA LYS A 185 -12.19 11.90 23.08
C LYS A 185 -12.04 11.85 24.61
N GLU A 186 -11.48 10.77 25.15
CA GLU A 186 -11.42 10.50 26.61
C GLU A 186 -9.99 10.28 27.12
N SER A 187 -8.96 10.86 26.49
CA SER A 187 -7.56 10.62 26.88
C SER A 187 -7.20 11.28 28.22
N LEU A 188 -7.71 10.73 29.31
CA LEU A 188 -7.11 10.82 30.64
C LEU A 188 -5.77 10.04 30.67
N ASP A 189 -5.67 9.02 29.82
CA ASP A 189 -4.42 8.30 29.54
C ASP A 189 -3.63 9.01 28.43
N LYS A 190 -2.38 9.38 28.75
CA LYS A 190 -1.43 10.12 27.91
C LYS A 190 -0.86 9.30 26.73
N GLU A 191 -1.37 8.11 26.46
CA GLU A 191 -0.82 7.26 25.40
C GLU A 191 -1.43 7.63 24.04
N GLU A 192 -0.59 8.19 23.17
CA GLU A 192 -0.94 8.41 21.77
C GLU A 192 -1.24 7.06 21.08
N LYS A 193 -2.40 6.96 20.43
CA LYS A 193 -2.76 5.78 19.63
C LYS A 193 -2.68 6.08 18.14
N VAL A 194 -2.56 5.03 17.34
CA VAL A 194 -2.40 5.12 15.89
C VAL A 194 -3.41 4.25 15.13
N LEU A 195 -3.73 4.68 13.92
CA LEU A 195 -4.21 3.83 12.83
C LEU A 195 -2.97 3.26 12.13
N ARG A 196 -2.74 1.95 12.25
CA ARG A 196 -1.62 1.28 11.60
C ARG A 196 -2.02 0.72 10.24
N LEU A 197 -1.32 1.16 9.22
CA LEU A 197 -1.49 0.78 7.82
C LEU A 197 -0.37 -0.19 7.44
N CYS A 198 -0.68 -1.28 6.72
CA CYS A 198 0.31 -2.27 6.27
C CYS A 198 0.10 -2.62 4.79
N ASN A 199 0.99 -2.13 3.94
CA ASN A 199 1.09 -2.53 2.53
C ASN A 199 2.00 -3.75 2.43
N THR A 200 1.52 -4.85 1.84
CA THR A 200 2.34 -6.05 1.67
C THR A 200 2.01 -6.79 0.38
N HIS A 201 3.02 -7.45 -0.18
CA HIS A 201 2.85 -8.48 -1.21
C HIS A 201 3.33 -9.79 -0.56
N LEU A 202 2.44 -10.75 -0.34
CA LEU A 202 2.81 -12.03 0.30
C LEU A 202 3.55 -12.98 -0.66
N GLU A 203 4.01 -14.12 -0.17
CA GLU A 203 4.77 -15.07 -0.99
C GLU A 203 3.95 -15.53 -2.19
N SER A 204 4.50 -15.31 -3.38
CA SER A 204 3.90 -15.73 -4.64
C SER A 204 4.07 -17.22 -4.88
N LEU A 205 3.24 -17.75 -5.78
CA LEU A 205 3.23 -19.14 -6.19
C LEU A 205 2.95 -20.11 -5.02
N VAL A 206 2.86 -21.39 -5.37
CA VAL A 206 2.77 -22.47 -4.38
C VAL A 206 4.15 -22.72 -3.80
N ALA A 207 4.25 -22.72 -2.47
CA ALA A 207 5.47 -23.05 -1.75
C ALA A 207 5.27 -24.32 -0.90
N ASP A 208 6.32 -25.13 -0.82
CA ASP A 208 6.41 -26.29 0.06
C ASP A 208 7.73 -26.22 0.86
N PRO A 209 7.68 -26.00 2.19
CA PRO A 209 6.49 -25.73 3.00
C PRO A 209 5.83 -24.37 2.67
N PRO A 210 4.52 -24.19 2.97
CA PRO A 210 3.83 -22.93 2.72
C PRO A 210 4.36 -21.79 3.62
N VAL A 211 4.55 -20.61 3.04
CA VAL A 211 5.20 -19.48 3.73
C VAL A 211 4.21 -18.38 4.12
N ARG A 212 3.16 -18.13 3.32
CA ARG A 212 2.15 -17.08 3.58
C ARG A 212 1.52 -17.13 4.97
N PRO A 213 1.23 -18.30 5.60
CA PRO A 213 0.74 -18.34 6.98
C PRO A 213 1.71 -17.69 7.98
N LEU A 214 3.03 -17.91 7.81
CA LEU A 214 4.07 -17.33 8.65
C LEU A 214 4.18 -15.81 8.45
N GLN A 215 4.00 -15.35 7.21
CA GLN A 215 4.08 -13.94 6.86
C GLN A 215 2.91 -13.15 7.46
N LEU A 216 1.66 -13.62 7.25
CA LEU A 216 0.51 -12.93 7.82
C LEU A 216 0.49 -12.99 9.35
N SER A 217 0.95 -14.10 9.94
CA SER A 217 1.16 -14.19 11.39
C SER A 217 2.20 -13.22 11.91
N SER A 218 3.29 -13.02 11.17
CA SER A 218 4.29 -12.01 11.50
C SER A 218 3.72 -10.60 11.42
N ALA A 219 3.01 -10.26 10.34
CA ALA A 219 2.34 -8.98 10.20
C ALA A 219 1.34 -8.73 11.34
N SER A 220 0.51 -9.72 11.67
CA SER A 220 -0.53 -9.58 12.69
C SER A 220 0.01 -9.23 14.08
N LYS A 221 1.23 -9.69 14.45
CA LYS A 221 1.89 -9.27 15.70
C LYS A 221 2.10 -7.75 15.77
N TYR A 222 2.48 -7.11 14.66
CA TYR A 222 2.66 -5.66 14.59
C TYR A 222 1.32 -4.92 14.53
N LEU A 223 0.31 -5.51 13.88
CA LEU A 223 -1.03 -4.92 13.84
C LEU A 223 -1.73 -4.94 15.20
N GLN A 224 -1.28 -5.78 16.14
CA GLN A 224 -1.87 -5.99 17.47
C GLN A 224 -1.11 -5.31 18.62
N GLN A 225 -0.09 -4.50 18.33
CA GLN A 225 0.67 -3.80 19.38
C GLN A 225 -0.20 -2.80 20.15
N ALA A 226 0.19 -2.49 21.39
CA ALA A 226 -0.65 -1.76 22.34
C ALA A 226 -0.97 -0.32 21.90
N GLU A 227 -0.09 0.32 21.12
CA GLU A 227 -0.29 1.64 20.54
C GLU A 227 -1.29 1.67 19.38
N VAL A 228 -1.65 0.50 18.82
CA VAL A 228 -2.50 0.38 17.64
C VAL A 228 -3.97 0.24 18.05
N ALA A 229 -4.72 1.34 17.95
CA ALA A 229 -6.17 1.33 18.21
C ALA A 229 -6.94 0.59 17.12
N CYS A 230 -6.51 0.75 15.86
CA CYS A 230 -7.09 0.07 14.71
C CYS A 230 -6.03 -0.11 13.62
N ALA A 231 -6.24 -1.09 12.75
CA ALA A 231 -5.30 -1.37 11.69
C ALA A 231 -5.97 -1.82 10.40
N LEU A 232 -5.33 -1.47 9.28
CA LEU A 232 -5.67 -1.92 7.92
C LEU A 232 -4.43 -2.56 7.30
N LEU A 233 -4.57 -3.77 6.78
CA LEU A 233 -3.56 -4.45 5.97
C LEU A 233 -4.14 -4.71 4.60
N ALA A 234 -3.45 -4.34 3.54
CA ALA A 234 -3.90 -4.62 2.19
C ALA A 234 -2.73 -4.84 1.23
N GLY A 235 -3.07 -5.40 0.08
CA GLY A 235 -2.13 -5.72 -0.99
C GLY A 235 -2.48 -7.03 -1.67
N ASP A 236 -1.54 -7.49 -2.48
CA ASP A 236 -1.57 -8.81 -3.09
C ASP A 236 -1.19 -9.86 -2.04
N LEU A 237 -2.22 -10.50 -1.47
CA LEU A 237 -2.02 -11.54 -0.46
C LEU A 237 -1.79 -12.92 -1.08
N ASN A 238 -1.73 -13.03 -2.42
CA ASN A 238 -1.51 -14.26 -3.15
C ASN A 238 -2.38 -15.42 -2.64
N ALA A 239 -3.65 -15.16 -2.35
CA ALA A 239 -4.57 -16.14 -1.78
C ALA A 239 -5.01 -17.19 -2.80
N ILE A 240 -4.09 -18.09 -3.14
CA ILE A 240 -4.20 -19.07 -4.23
C ILE A 240 -4.30 -20.52 -3.74
N GLN A 241 -4.18 -20.78 -2.43
CA GLN A 241 -4.27 -22.11 -1.82
C GLN A 241 -5.40 -22.16 -0.78
N PRO A 242 -5.95 -23.35 -0.46
CA PRO A 242 -7.08 -23.46 0.47
C PRO A 242 -6.86 -22.83 1.85
N PHE A 243 -5.63 -22.91 2.40
CA PHE A 243 -5.33 -22.30 3.69
C PHE A 243 -5.46 -20.76 3.66
N ASP A 244 -5.29 -20.12 2.50
CA ASP A 244 -5.36 -18.66 2.37
C ASP A 244 -6.75 -18.09 2.65
N GLN A 245 -7.78 -18.95 2.63
CA GLN A 245 -9.15 -18.56 2.91
C GLN A 245 -9.34 -18.22 4.39
N SER A 246 -8.71 -18.96 5.32
CA SER A 246 -8.89 -18.78 6.76
C SER A 246 -7.82 -17.91 7.42
N LEU A 247 -6.72 -17.60 6.73
CA LEU A 247 -5.57 -16.87 7.29
C LEU A 247 -5.95 -15.57 8.01
N HIS A 248 -6.94 -14.82 7.51
CA HIS A 248 -7.40 -13.59 8.17
C HIS A 248 -7.93 -13.89 9.59
N SER A 249 -8.84 -14.86 9.71
CA SER A 249 -9.48 -15.25 10.97
C SER A 249 -8.49 -15.87 11.96
N GLU A 250 -7.56 -16.71 11.49
CA GLU A 250 -6.49 -17.31 12.29
C GLU A 250 -5.55 -16.25 12.91
N ASN A 251 -5.51 -15.07 12.31
CA ASN A 251 -4.66 -13.96 12.73
C ASN A 251 -5.45 -12.81 13.39
N ASN A 252 -6.69 -13.06 13.83
CA ASN A 252 -7.56 -12.07 14.46
C ASN A 252 -7.81 -10.82 13.59
N LEU A 253 -7.86 -11.02 12.27
CA LEU A 253 -8.20 -10.01 11.27
C LEU A 253 -9.54 -10.36 10.65
N LYS A 254 -10.28 -9.33 10.24
CA LYS A 254 -11.50 -9.46 9.46
C LYS A 254 -11.21 -9.13 8.00
N ASP A 255 -11.81 -9.86 7.08
CA ASP A 255 -11.75 -9.57 5.65
C ASP A 255 -12.85 -8.56 5.29
N THR A 256 -12.47 -7.44 4.67
CA THR A 256 -13.39 -6.35 4.31
C THR A 256 -14.48 -6.80 3.35
N TYR A 257 -14.13 -7.61 2.35
CA TYR A 257 -15.07 -8.10 1.34
C TYR A 257 -16.13 -9.00 1.99
N LEU A 258 -15.68 -9.94 2.82
CA LEU A 258 -16.58 -10.86 3.54
C LEU A 258 -17.42 -10.13 4.61
N ALA A 259 -16.83 -9.17 5.33
CA ALA A 259 -17.53 -8.38 6.34
C ALA A 259 -18.67 -7.54 5.77
N LEU A 260 -18.61 -7.17 4.49
CA LEU A 260 -19.65 -6.44 3.77
C LEU A 260 -20.60 -7.36 2.98
N GLY A 261 -20.59 -8.66 3.27
CA GLY A 261 -21.51 -9.64 2.68
C GLY A 261 -21.02 -10.27 1.37
N GLY A 262 -19.74 -10.07 1.01
CA GLY A 262 -19.10 -10.82 -0.07
C GLY A 262 -18.96 -12.31 0.25
N GLU A 263 -18.85 -13.12 -0.80
CA GLU A 263 -18.74 -14.58 -0.70
C GLU A 263 -17.37 -15.05 -1.20
N GLU A 264 -16.67 -15.82 -0.36
CA GLU A 264 -15.38 -16.41 -0.75
C GLU A 264 -15.54 -17.33 -1.97
N ASN A 265 -14.56 -17.31 -2.87
CA ASN A 265 -14.59 -18.07 -4.13
C ASN A 265 -15.76 -17.72 -5.07
N SER A 266 -16.26 -16.48 -5.02
CA SER A 266 -17.21 -15.97 -6.01
C SER A 266 -16.53 -15.08 -7.07
N ASP A 267 -17.07 -15.09 -8.29
CA ASP A 267 -16.61 -14.27 -9.41
C ASP A 267 -16.59 -12.77 -9.11
N ASN A 268 -17.46 -12.34 -8.20
CA ASN A 268 -17.54 -10.97 -7.73
C ASN A 268 -16.36 -10.56 -6.83
N GLY A 269 -15.69 -11.54 -6.23
CA GLY A 269 -14.53 -11.32 -5.38
C GLY A 269 -13.20 -11.38 -6.11
N TYR A 270 -13.11 -12.02 -7.29
CA TYR A 270 -11.81 -12.25 -7.94
C TYR A 270 -11.13 -10.97 -8.41
N THR A 271 -9.79 -10.98 -8.33
CA THR A 271 -8.94 -9.82 -8.61
C THR A 271 -7.73 -10.12 -9.48
N TRP A 272 -7.40 -11.38 -9.78
CA TRP A 272 -6.18 -11.71 -10.53
C TRP A 272 -6.42 -12.59 -11.77
N GLY A 273 -5.74 -12.29 -12.87
CA GLY A 273 -5.94 -12.97 -14.16
C GLY A 273 -7.28 -12.55 -14.79
N TYR A 274 -7.91 -13.34 -15.66
CA TYR A 274 -9.23 -12.99 -16.21
C TYR A 274 -10.46 -13.56 -15.45
N GLN A 275 -10.70 -13.53 -14.13
CA GLN A 275 -9.92 -13.36 -12.90
C GLN A 275 -10.26 -14.56 -12.02
N VAL A 276 -9.29 -15.39 -11.66
CA VAL A 276 -9.35 -16.38 -10.58
C VAL A 276 -7.91 -16.54 -10.08
N PRO A 277 -7.63 -16.45 -8.77
CA PRO A 277 -8.54 -16.26 -7.65
C PRO A 277 -8.59 -14.79 -7.14
N ARG A 278 -9.12 -14.58 -5.93
CA ARG A 278 -9.12 -13.30 -5.20
C ARG A 278 -7.81 -13.16 -4.43
N MET A 279 -6.80 -12.60 -5.07
CA MET A 279 -5.46 -12.43 -4.48
C MET A 279 -5.36 -11.14 -3.66
N ASP A 280 -6.02 -10.07 -4.12
CA ASP A 280 -5.96 -8.75 -3.50
C ASP A 280 -7.05 -8.62 -2.43
N LYS A 281 -6.64 -8.29 -1.20
CA LYS A 281 -7.54 -8.22 -0.05
C LYS A 281 -7.27 -6.96 0.76
N ILE A 282 -8.30 -6.50 1.50
CA ILE A 282 -8.16 -5.52 2.58
C ILE A 282 -8.62 -6.21 3.87
N LEU A 283 -7.72 -6.37 4.81
CA LEU A 283 -7.96 -6.93 6.14
C LEU A 283 -7.95 -5.82 7.19
N PHE A 284 -8.77 -5.94 8.22
CA PHE A 284 -8.86 -4.92 9.27
C PHE A 284 -9.03 -5.51 10.67
N ARG A 285 -8.70 -4.71 11.69
CA ARG A 285 -8.97 -5.00 13.10
C ARG A 285 -9.09 -3.74 13.95
N GLY A 286 -9.62 -3.93 15.16
CA GLY A 286 -9.73 -2.87 16.16
C GLY A 286 -10.89 -1.91 15.87
N ASN A 287 -10.74 -0.67 16.29
CA ASN A 287 -11.79 0.34 16.34
C ASN A 287 -12.08 1.00 14.98
N VAL A 288 -12.32 0.18 13.95
CA VAL A 288 -12.59 0.60 12.58
C VAL A 288 -13.64 -0.30 11.94
N GLN A 289 -14.57 0.30 11.21
CA GLN A 289 -15.64 -0.40 10.50
C GLN A 289 -15.55 -0.15 8.99
N PRO A 290 -15.63 -1.19 8.16
CA PRO A 290 -15.72 -1.01 6.72
C PRO A 290 -17.10 -0.48 6.36
N ARG A 291 -17.13 0.50 5.45
CA ARG A 291 -18.36 1.09 4.88
C ARG A 291 -18.55 0.73 3.43
N LYS A 292 -17.45 0.49 2.72
CA LYS A 292 -17.43 0.25 1.29
C LYS A 292 -16.31 -0.71 0.93
N PHE A 293 -16.55 -1.54 -0.08
CA PHE A 293 -15.53 -2.32 -0.79
C PHE A 293 -15.89 -2.41 -2.27
N GLU A 294 -14.94 -2.09 -3.14
CA GLU A 294 -15.11 -2.21 -4.59
C GLU A 294 -13.81 -2.70 -5.25
N ARG A 295 -13.96 -3.34 -6.42
CA ARG A 295 -12.84 -3.61 -7.33
C ARG A 295 -12.66 -2.44 -8.29
N ILE A 296 -11.42 -2.14 -8.64
CA ILE A 296 -11.02 -1.05 -9.53
C ILE A 296 -10.05 -1.56 -10.60
N GLY A 297 -9.70 -0.72 -11.57
CA GLY A 297 -8.70 -1.06 -12.60
C GLY A 297 -9.22 -1.95 -13.72
N MET A 298 -10.50 -2.36 -13.68
CA MET A 298 -11.12 -3.22 -14.68
C MET A 298 -11.12 -2.53 -16.05
N GLY A 299 -10.48 -3.16 -17.02
CA GLY A 299 -10.45 -2.66 -18.39
C GLY A 299 -9.51 -1.47 -18.63
N VAL A 300 -8.65 -1.12 -17.66
CA VAL A 300 -7.67 -0.05 -17.82
C VAL A 300 -6.55 -0.53 -18.74
N LYS A 301 -6.27 0.27 -19.78
CA LYS A 301 -5.34 -0.07 -20.86
C LYS A 301 -4.28 1.01 -21.00
N VAL A 302 -3.15 0.65 -21.60
CA VAL A 302 -2.16 1.63 -22.08
C VAL A 302 -2.82 2.61 -23.05
N ALA A 303 -2.26 3.83 -23.14
CA ALA A 303 -2.77 4.88 -24.02
C ALA A 303 -2.81 4.42 -25.49
N ASP A 304 -3.81 4.90 -26.24
CA ASP A 304 -4.11 4.44 -27.60
C ASP A 304 -2.88 4.53 -28.53
N GLU A 305 -2.06 5.56 -28.37
CA GLU A 305 -0.82 5.77 -29.14
C GLU A 305 0.25 4.69 -28.92
N HIS A 306 0.26 4.03 -27.77
CA HIS A 306 1.20 2.96 -27.44
C HIS A 306 0.62 1.56 -27.71
N ARG A 307 -0.70 1.40 -27.83
CA ARG A 307 -1.35 0.08 -27.98
C ARG A 307 -0.83 -0.73 -29.16
N LYS A 308 -0.59 -0.07 -30.29
CA LYS A 308 -0.06 -0.75 -31.48
C LYS A 308 1.31 -1.38 -31.19
N ALA A 309 2.21 -0.64 -30.54
CA ALA A 309 3.54 -1.15 -30.19
C ALA A 309 3.47 -2.30 -29.17
N VAL A 310 2.58 -2.19 -28.18
CA VAL A 310 2.34 -3.25 -27.18
C VAL A 310 1.86 -4.54 -27.84
N ILE A 311 0.86 -4.45 -28.73
CA ILE A 311 0.30 -5.61 -29.45
C ILE A 311 1.35 -6.20 -30.42
N GLU A 312 2.10 -5.37 -31.15
CA GLU A 312 3.15 -5.83 -32.07
C GLU A 312 4.31 -6.53 -31.34
N ALA A 313 4.52 -6.20 -30.05
CA ALA A 313 5.46 -6.91 -29.18
C ALA A 313 4.91 -8.23 -28.61
N GLY A 314 3.64 -8.57 -28.88
CA GLY A 314 2.99 -9.78 -28.38
C GLY A 314 2.40 -9.66 -26.98
N GLU A 315 2.34 -8.44 -26.44
CA GLU A 315 1.83 -8.17 -25.09
C GLU A 315 0.34 -7.81 -25.08
N GLN A 316 -0.30 -7.97 -23.92
CA GLN A 316 -1.67 -7.52 -23.72
C GLN A 316 -1.71 -6.03 -23.38
N GLU A 317 -2.77 -5.35 -23.82
CA GLU A 317 -2.92 -3.89 -23.71
C GLU A 317 -3.32 -3.36 -22.33
N TRP A 318 -3.63 -4.25 -21.38
CA TRP A 318 -4.01 -3.87 -20.00
C TRP A 318 -2.85 -3.21 -19.27
N VAL A 319 -3.10 -2.47 -18.21
CA VAL A 319 -2.01 -1.88 -17.41
C VAL A 319 -1.33 -2.90 -16.48
N THR A 320 -2.11 -3.84 -15.93
CA THR A 320 -1.66 -4.94 -15.08
C THR A 320 -2.62 -6.13 -15.25
N ASP A 321 -2.20 -7.33 -14.84
CA ASP A 321 -3.03 -8.52 -14.71
C ASP A 321 -3.90 -8.55 -13.43
N HIS A 322 -3.78 -7.54 -12.55
CA HIS A 322 -4.60 -7.37 -11.36
C HIS A 322 -5.71 -6.33 -11.51
N TYR A 323 -6.86 -6.61 -10.89
CA TYR A 323 -7.78 -5.58 -10.42
C TYR A 323 -7.32 -5.06 -9.07
N GLY A 324 -7.42 -3.75 -8.89
CA GLY A 324 -7.21 -3.15 -7.58
C GLY A 324 -8.44 -3.30 -6.69
N VAL A 325 -8.27 -2.98 -5.41
CA VAL A 325 -9.36 -2.93 -4.43
C VAL A 325 -9.40 -1.58 -3.74
N VAL A 326 -10.59 -1.08 -3.46
CA VAL A 326 -10.80 0.14 -2.66
C VAL A 326 -11.75 -0.15 -1.52
N GLY A 327 -11.47 0.42 -0.35
CA GLY A 327 -12.38 0.38 0.79
C GLY A 327 -12.46 1.72 1.51
N ASP A 328 -13.65 2.05 2.00
CA ASP A 328 -13.87 3.18 2.90
C ASP A 328 -14.05 2.65 4.32
N PHE A 329 -13.34 3.26 5.26
CA PHE A 329 -13.26 2.81 6.64
C PHE A 329 -13.60 3.96 7.58
N GLU A 330 -14.57 3.73 8.46
CA GLU A 330 -14.95 4.69 9.49
C GLU A 330 -14.37 4.25 10.84
N LEU A 331 -13.67 5.17 11.51
CA LEU A 331 -13.17 5.01 12.86
C LEU A 331 -14.32 5.09 13.86
N ASP A 332 -14.26 4.27 14.92
CA ASP A 332 -15.25 4.31 15.98
C ASP A 332 -15.32 5.70 16.65
N GLU A 333 -16.40 5.99 17.37
CA GLU A 333 -16.67 7.31 17.96
C GLU A 333 -15.55 7.83 18.89
N ALA A 334 -14.76 6.92 19.47
CA ALA A 334 -13.64 7.21 20.34
C ALA A 334 -12.45 7.92 19.65
N TRP A 335 -12.22 7.69 18.35
CA TRP A 335 -10.96 8.06 17.68
C TRP A 335 -11.13 8.94 16.44
N THR A 336 -10.37 10.02 16.31
CA THR A 336 -10.34 10.84 15.09
C THR A 336 -8.95 10.90 14.49
N LEU A 337 -8.85 10.96 13.17
CA LEU A 337 -7.62 11.22 12.44
C LEU A 337 -7.05 12.58 12.84
N GLN A 338 -5.75 12.61 13.15
CA GLN A 338 -5.03 13.88 13.30
C GLN A 338 -4.61 14.41 11.95
N SER A 339 -4.92 15.67 11.70
CA SER A 339 -4.40 16.39 10.54
C SER A 339 -2.95 16.81 10.80
N GLY A 340 -2.10 16.82 9.77
CA GLY A 340 -0.79 17.47 9.82
C GLY A 340 -0.93 18.91 10.31
N ASP A 341 -0.11 19.29 11.31
CA ASP A 341 -0.27 20.52 12.09
C ASP A 341 -0.37 21.79 11.23
N LYS A 342 -1.45 22.57 11.43
CA LYS A 342 -1.53 23.99 11.02
C LYS A 342 -0.80 24.92 12.01
N ASN A 343 -0.38 24.41 13.18
CA ASN A 343 -0.05 25.22 14.34
C ASN A 343 1.46 25.30 14.64
N GLY A 344 2.20 25.99 13.76
CA GLY A 344 3.47 26.62 14.11
C GLY A 344 3.32 28.06 14.64
N ALA A 345 2.13 28.66 14.60
CA ALA A 345 1.95 30.12 14.78
C ALA A 345 1.09 30.55 15.99
N SER A 346 0.77 29.68 16.94
CA SER A 346 -0.09 30.05 18.08
C SER A 346 0.46 29.55 19.42
N ALA A 347 1.64 30.04 19.81
CA ALA A 347 2.11 29.91 21.19
C ALA A 347 3.12 30.99 21.61
N ARG A 348 2.87 32.28 21.29
CA ARG A 348 3.42 33.42 22.05
C ARG A 348 2.47 34.61 22.03
N SER A 349 1.35 34.49 22.72
CA SER A 349 0.83 35.65 23.45
C SER A 349 0.30 35.19 24.80
N LYS A 350 1.10 35.44 25.84
CA LYS A 350 0.66 35.78 27.18
C LYS A 350 1.87 36.18 28.03
N LEU A 351 1.77 37.42 28.53
CA LEU A 351 2.38 37.96 29.75
C LEU A 351 3.82 38.49 29.65
N SER A 352 3.95 39.79 29.36
CA SER A 352 4.15 40.83 30.38
C SER A 352 3.89 42.21 29.78
#